data_AF-A0A1I6QP49-F1
#
_entry.id   AF-A0A1I6QP49-F1
#
_cell.length_a   1.000
_cell.length_b   1.000
_cell.length_c   1.000
_cell.angle_alpha   90.00
_cell.angle_beta   90.00
_cell.angle_gamma   90.00
#
_symmetry.space_group_name_H-M   'P 1'
#
loop_
_entity.id
_entity.type
_entity.pdbx_description
1 polymer ?
#
loop_
_entity_poly.entity_id
_entity_poly.type
_entity_poly.pdbx_seq_one_letter_code
_entity_poly.pdbx_strand_id
1 'polypeptide(L)' 'MSNKKCYYAFEDSTGNAIEFQATSLQQAMMIKKKKAEHLGIHKEAFELTGIRLKQNQSE' A
#
# COMPACT_ATOMS: atom_id res chain seq x y z
N MET A 1 -1.52 11.39 20.02
CA MET A 1 -1.73 11.38 18.55
C MET A 1 -1.99 9.94 18.13
N SER A 2 -3.23 9.58 17.80
CA SER A 2 -3.55 8.24 17.30
C SER A 2 -2.94 8.07 15.92
N ASN A 3 -1.81 7.36 15.82
CA ASN A 3 -1.22 6.96 14.54
C ASN A 3 -2.16 5.94 13.87
N LYS A 4 -3.27 6.44 13.29
CA LYS A 4 -4.22 5.64 12.52
C LYS A 4 -3.51 5.12 11.27
N LYS A 5 -3.04 3.88 11.36
CA LYS A 5 -2.52 3.15 10.21
C LYS A 5 -3.68 2.82 9.28
N CYS A 6 -3.52 3.14 8.01
CA CYS A 6 -4.41 2.71 6.93
C CYS A 6 -3.70 1.59 6.17
N TYR A 7 -4.47 0.62 5.69
CA TYR A 7 -4.04 -0.31 4.67
C TYR A 7 -4.11 0.36 3.31
N TYR A 8 -3.02 0.29 2.57
CA TYR A 8 -2.93 0.74 1.19
C TYR A 8 -2.73 -0.50 0.31
N ALA A 9 -3.64 -0.68 -0.63
CA ALA A 9 -3.58 -1.74 -1.63
C ALA A 9 -3.09 -1.13 -2.94
N PHE A 10 -2.07 -1.76 -3.51
CA PHE A 10 -1.55 -1.42 -4.83
C PHE A 10 -1.57 -2.66 -5.71
N GLU A 11 -1.85 -2.49 -6.99
CA GLU A 11 -2.00 -3.61 -7.92
C GLU A 11 -1.26 -3.27 -9.21
N ASP A 12 -0.57 -4.24 -9.79
CA ASP A 12 0.12 -4.03 -11.05
C ASP A 12 -0.67 -4.55 -12.27
N SER A 13 -0.26 -4.13 -13.46
CA SER A 13 -0.91 -4.50 -14.73
C SER A 13 -0.92 -6.01 -15.03
N THR A 14 -0.07 -6.79 -14.35
CA THR A 14 -0.04 -8.26 -14.45
C THR A 14 -0.93 -8.95 -13.40
N GLY A 15 -1.58 -8.20 -12.51
CA GLY A 15 -2.51 -8.71 -11.51
C GLY A 15 -1.88 -9.07 -10.16
N ASN A 16 -0.64 -8.67 -9.86
CA ASN A 16 -0.11 -8.81 -8.49
C ASN A 16 -0.58 -7.63 -7.63
N ALA A 17 -1.33 -7.97 -6.59
CA ALA A 17 -1.70 -7.03 -5.54
C ALA A 17 -0.70 -7.08 -4.38
N ILE A 18 -0.25 -5.92 -3.92
CA ILE A 18 0.50 -5.74 -2.68
C ILE A 18 -0.29 -4.84 -1.73
N GLU A 19 -0.58 -5.35 -0.55
CA GLU A 19 -1.22 -4.59 0.52
C GLU A 19 -0.25 -4.40 1.70
N PHE A 20 -0.25 -3.21 2.30
CA PHE A 20 0.51 -2.95 3.52
C PHE A 20 -0.05 -1.76 4.32
N GLN A 21 0.25 -1.73 5.61
CA GLN A 21 -0.14 -0.63 6.48
C GLN A 21 0.86 0.52 6.41
N ALA A 22 0.35 1.75 6.28
CA ALA A 22 1.13 2.97 6.42
C ALA A 22 0.35 4.03 7.21
N THR A 23 1.05 4.97 7.83
CA THR A 23 0.39 6.09 8.52
C THR A 23 0.01 7.22 7.56
N SER A 24 0.61 7.26 6.37
CA SER A 24 0.33 8.24 5.32
C SER A 24 0.53 7.66 3.93
N LEU A 25 -0.09 8.30 2.94
CA LEU A 25 0.08 7.96 1.52
C LEU A 25 1.56 8.08 1.09
N GLN A 26 2.28 9.05 1.62
CA GLN A 26 3.70 9.25 1.32
C GLN A 26 4.57 8.09 1.84
N GLN A 27 4.32 7.63 3.07
CA GLN A 27 4.95 6.39 3.57
C GLN A 27 4.55 5.21 2.68
N ALA A 28 3.29 5.14 2.27
CA ALA A 28 2.81 4.03 1.46
C ALA A 28 3.53 3.96 0.11
N MET A 29 3.69 5.08 -0.58
CA MET A 29 4.45 5.17 -1.83
C MET A 29 5.92 4.80 -1.65
N MET A 30 6.54 5.15 -0.51
CA MET A 30 7.93 4.77 -0.22
C MET A 30 8.08 3.26 -0.01
N ILE A 31 7.14 2.63 0.70
CA ILE A 31 7.11 1.18 0.91
C ILE A 31 6.87 0.47 -0.44
N LYS A 32 5.90 0.95 -1.23
CA LYS A 32 5.65 0.46 -2.60
C LYS A 32 6.92 0.52 -3.44
N LYS A 33 7.62 1.65 -3.46
CA LYS A 33 8.85 1.82 -4.24
C LYS A 33 9.91 0.79 -3.83
N LYS A 34 10.17 0.64 -2.53
CA LYS A 34 11.13 -0.35 -2.01
C LYS A 34 10.73 -1.79 -2.36
N LYS A 35 9.45 -2.13 -2.24
CA LYS A 35 8.94 -3.46 -2.64
C LYS A 35 9.12 -3.70 -4.15
N ALA A 36 8.78 -2.73 -4.98
CA ALA A 36 8.96 -2.81 -6.42
C ALA A 36 10.44 -3.00 -6.79
N GLU A 37 11.35 -2.22 -6.19
CA GLU A 37 12.80 -2.37 -6.37
C GLU A 37 13.30 -3.77 -5.95
N HIS A 38 12.79 -4.32 -4.84
CA HIS A 38 13.17 -5.66 -4.37
C HIS A 38 12.67 -6.78 -5.30
N LEU A 39 11.49 -6.59 -5.91
CA LEU A 39 10.91 -7.54 -6.87
C LEU A 39 11.50 -7.40 -8.27
N GLY A 40 12.36 -6.40 -8.53
CA GLY A 40 12.84 -6.08 -9.87
C GLY A 40 11.75 -5.52 -10.79
N ILE A 41 10.62 -5.07 -10.23
CA ILE A 41 9.48 -4.54 -10.97
C ILE A 41 9.53 -3.01 -10.92
N HIS A 42 9.20 -2.35 -12.03
CA HIS A 42 9.10 -0.89 -12.05
C HIS A 42 8.01 -0.41 -11.09
N LYS A 43 8.35 0.56 -10.22
CA LYS A 43 7.41 1.19 -9.27
C LYS A 43 6.15 1.79 -9.93
N GLU A 44 6.22 2.12 -11.21
CA GLU A 44 5.09 2.64 -12.01
C GLU A 44 4.12 1.55 -12.45
N ALA A 45 4.53 0.28 -12.40
CA ALA A 45 3.65 -0.84 -12.72
C ALA A 45 2.53 -0.99 -11.69
N PHE A 46 2.78 -0.67 -10.42
CA PHE A 46 1.78 -0.74 -9.36
C PHE A 46 0.95 0.56 -9.32
N GLU A 47 -0.37 0.47 -9.32
CA GLU A 47 -1.29 1.59 -9.12
C GLU A 47 -2.02 1.45 -7.78
N LEU A 48 -2.41 2.57 -7.16
CA LEU A 48 -3.14 2.52 -5.89
C LEU A 48 -4.59 2.13 -6.17
N THR A 49 -4.99 0.92 -5.75
CA THR A 49 -6.34 0.40 -5.99
C THR A 49 -7.28 0.59 -4.80
N GLY A 50 -6.74 0.77 -3.60
CA GLY A 50 -7.58 0.99 -2.42
C GLY A 50 -6.86 1.56 -1.22
N ILE A 51 -7.57 2.39 -0.46
CA ILE A 51 -7.15 2.82 0.88
C ILE A 51 -8.24 2.37 1.85
N ARG A 52 -7.88 1.47 2.77
CA ARG A 52 -8.78 0.98 3.82
C ARG A 52 -8.25 1.44 5.16
N LEU A 53 -9.03 2.26 5.86
CA LEU A 53 -8.82 2.42 7.29
C LEU A 53 -9.03 1.06 7.93
N LYS A 54 -8.14 0.65 8.84
CA LYS A 54 -8.44 -0.51 9.68
C LYS A 54 -9.72 -0.15 10.43
N GLN A 55 -10.85 -0.69 9.98
CA GLN A 55 -12.06 -0.70 10.78
C GLN A 55 -11.64 -1.48 12.02
N ASN A 56 -11.55 -0.79 13.15
CA ASN A 56 -11.65 -1.48 14.42
C ASN A 56 -12.99 -2.21 14.30
N GLN A 57 -12.96 -3.53 14.09
CA GLN A 57 -14.15 -4.35 14.22
C GLN A 57 -14.63 -4.08 15.64
N SER A 58 -15.68 -3.28 15.74
CA SER A 58 -16.42 -3.01 16.95
C SER A 58 -17.86 -3.24 16.53
N GLU A 59 -18.20 -4.51 16.39
CA GLU A 59 -19.54 -5.03 16.54
C GLU A 59 -19.43 -6.41 17.21
#